data_AF-A0A4R8DNQ9-F1
#
_entry.id   AF-A0A4R8DNQ9-F1
#
_cell.length_a   1.000
_cell.length_b   1.000
_cell.length_c   1.000
_cell.angle_alpha   90.00
_cell.angle_beta   90.00
_cell.angle_gamma   90.00
#
_symmetry.space_group_name_H-M   'P 1'
#
loop_
_entity.id
_entity.type
_entity.pdbx_description
1 polymer ?
#
loop_
_entity_poly.entity_id
_entity_poly.type
_entity_poly.pdbx_seq_one_letter_code
_entity_poly.pdbx_strand_id
1 'polypeptide(L)'
;MGFGPEHRMINQYEVAACLKDELPQVSRGLSPLAALDVVANIQELTDYARKMASLMNLKEVRKCMVFAEKMYGKGNKYVRDVIENVFVFSFSTLFLGDRPRRKQLQALIPLSLYSVYVRQITAP
;
A
#
# COMPACT_ATOMS: atom_id res chain seq x y z
N MET A 1 -8.79 29.05 -21.45
CA MET A 1 -9.17 27.97 -20.51
C MET A 1 -8.17 26.86 -20.71
N GLY A 2 -7.16 26.78 -19.84
CA GLY A 2 -6.04 25.86 -20.02
C GLY A 2 -5.39 25.62 -18.67
N PHE A 3 -6.08 24.85 -17.83
CA PHE A 3 -5.42 24.25 -16.67
C PHE A 3 -4.39 23.27 -17.23
N GLY A 4 -3.11 23.62 -17.12
CA GLY A 4 -2.02 22.68 -17.34
C GLY A 4 -2.19 21.45 -16.44
N PRO A 5 -1.51 20.33 -16.72
CA PRO A 5 -1.60 19.15 -15.88
C PRO A 5 -1.00 19.51 -14.52
N GLU A 6 -1.85 19.96 -13.60
CA GLU A 6 -1.51 20.14 -12.21
C GLU A 6 -0.91 18.80 -11.78
N HIS A 7 0.33 18.82 -11.28
CA HIS A 7 0.90 17.72 -10.51
C HIS A 7 0.02 17.57 -9.25
N ARG A 8 -1.16 16.98 -9.42
CA ARG A 8 -2.16 16.84 -8.37
C ARG A 8 -1.64 15.75 -7.46
N MET A 9 -0.94 16.19 -6.42
CA MET A 9 -0.52 15.30 -5.35
C MET A 9 -1.78 14.73 -4.70
N ILE A 10 -1.85 13.40 -4.64
CA ILE A 10 -2.92 12.68 -3.97
C ILE A 10 -2.82 13.04 -2.49
N ASN A 11 -3.85 13.72 -1.98
CA ASN A 11 -3.99 13.98 -0.55
C ASN A 11 -4.68 12.80 0.15
N GLN A 12 -4.61 12.76 1.48
CA GLN A 12 -5.21 11.70 2.31
C GLN A 12 -6.68 11.37 1.97
N TYR A 13 -7.46 12.34 1.52
CA TYR A 13 -8.87 12.16 1.14
C TYR A 13 -9.05 11.53 -0.26
N GLU A 14 -8.09 11.73 -1.16
CA GLU A 14 -8.11 11.11 -2.49
C GLU A 14 -7.65 9.64 -2.45
N VAL A 15 -6.90 9.24 -1.41
CA VAL A 15 -6.50 7.85 -1.20
C VAL A 15 -7.74 6.96 -1.09
N ALA A 16 -8.75 7.37 -0.34
CA ALA A 16 -9.98 6.61 -0.16
C ALA A 16 -10.78 6.46 -1.47
N ALA A 17 -10.84 7.54 -2.26
CA ALA A 17 -11.48 7.50 -3.58
C ALA A 17 -10.74 6.55 -4.53
N CYS A 18 -9.42 6.65 -4.60
CA CYS A 18 -8.59 5.72 -5.39
C CYS A 18 -8.71 4.27 -4.91
N LEU A 19 -8.74 4.05 -3.59
CA LEU A 19 -8.86 2.72 -3.00
C LEU A 19 -10.19 2.08 -3.37
N LYS A 20 -11.28 2.86 -3.33
CA LYS A 20 -12.61 2.40 -3.73
C LYS A 20 -12.71 2.09 -5.23
N ASP A 21 -11.99 2.84 -6.07
CA ASP A 21 -11.97 2.66 -7.52
C ASP A 21 -11.16 1.41 -7.94
N GLU A 22 -9.94 1.27 -7.43
CA GLU A 22 -9.02 0.20 -7.83
C GLU A 22 -9.24 -1.10 -7.03
N LEU A 23 -9.60 -0.96 -5.75
CA LEU A 23 -9.73 -2.05 -4.79
C LEU A 23 -11.05 -1.93 -3.97
N PRO A 24 -12.21 -1.95 -4.64
CA PRO A 24 -13.51 -1.82 -3.96
C PRO A 24 -13.75 -2.91 -2.90
N GLN A 25 -13.12 -4.06 -3.08
CA GLN A 25 -13.11 -5.18 -2.14
C GLN A 25 -12.42 -4.88 -0.80
N VAL A 26 -11.43 -3.98 -0.78
CA VAL A 26 -10.78 -3.47 0.43
C VAL A 26 -11.65 -2.36 1.03
N SER A 27 -12.15 -1.44 0.20
CA SER A 27 -13.01 -0.35 0.65
C SER A 27 -14.32 -0.84 1.29
N ARG A 28 -14.79 -2.03 0.96
CA ARG A 28 -16.03 -2.62 1.51
C ARG A 28 -15.98 -2.88 3.01
N GLY A 29 -14.78 -3.08 3.58
CA GLY A 29 -14.59 -3.28 5.02
C GLY A 29 -14.55 -1.97 5.82
N LEU A 30 -14.33 -0.83 5.16
CA LEU A 30 -14.20 0.46 5.82
C LEU A 30 -15.55 1.08 6.15
N SER A 31 -15.70 1.50 7.40
CA SER A 31 -16.78 2.40 7.80
C SER A 31 -16.62 3.77 7.12
N PRO A 32 -17.71 4.51 6.85
CA PRO A 32 -17.66 5.82 6.20
C PRO A 32 -16.79 6.85 6.95
N LEU A 33 -16.70 6.73 8.29
CA LEU A 33 -15.79 7.52 9.13
C LEU A 33 -14.32 7.13 8.91
N ALA A 34 -14.03 5.83 8.78
CA ALA A 34 -12.69 5.32 8.53
C ALA A 34 -12.22 5.61 7.09
N ALA A 35 -13.16 5.72 6.13
CA ALA A 35 -12.84 6.11 4.77
C ALA A 35 -12.25 7.52 4.67
N LEU A 36 -12.50 8.41 5.63
CA LEU A 36 -11.89 9.75 5.67
C LEU A 36 -10.45 9.73 6.20
N ASP A 37 -10.04 8.64 6.84
CA ASP A 37 -8.74 8.50 7.47
C ASP A 37 -7.80 7.64 6.61
N VAL A 38 -6.71 8.24 6.13
CA VAL A 38 -5.74 7.54 5.28
C VAL A 38 -5.06 6.38 6.01
N VAL A 39 -4.84 6.50 7.33
CA VAL A 39 -4.21 5.44 8.12
C VAL A 39 -5.13 4.23 8.11
N ALA A 40 -6.42 4.42 8.37
CA ALA A 40 -7.40 3.34 8.32
C ALA A 40 -7.50 2.70 6.91
N ASN A 41 -7.50 3.51 5.84
CA ASN A 41 -7.51 3.01 4.47
C ASN A 41 -6.27 2.14 4.15
N ILE A 42 -5.08 2.61 4.53
CA ILE A 42 -3.84 1.88 4.31
C ILE A 42 -3.74 0.66 5.24
N GLN A 43 -4.27 0.72 6.46
CA GLN A 43 -4.38 -0.43 7.35
C GLN A 43 -5.25 -1.53 6.74
N GLU A 44 -6.43 -1.20 6.22
CA GLU A 44 -7.30 -2.18 5.55
C GLU A 44 -6.65 -2.76 4.29
N LEU A 45 -5.96 -1.92 3.50
CA LEU A 45 -5.16 -2.39 2.36
C LEU A 45 -4.09 -3.40 2.81
N THR A 46 -3.44 -3.11 3.93
CA THR A 46 -2.38 -3.94 4.50
C THR A 46 -2.93 -5.27 5.02
N ASP A 47 -4.05 -5.25 5.74
CA ASP A 47 -4.70 -6.45 6.27
C ASP A 47 -5.19 -7.34 5.12
N TYR A 48 -5.83 -6.74 4.11
CA TYR A 48 -6.25 -7.45 2.92
C TYR A 48 -5.07 -8.10 2.19
N ALA A 49 -3.98 -7.34 1.98
CA ALA A 49 -2.79 -7.85 1.34
C ALA A 49 -2.12 -8.96 2.16
N ARG A 50 -2.14 -8.86 3.50
CA ARG A 50 -1.69 -9.91 4.43
C ARG A 50 -2.53 -11.17 4.31
N LYS A 51 -3.85 -11.03 4.25
CA LYS A 51 -4.78 -12.14 4.07
C LYS A 51 -4.57 -12.83 2.72
N MET A 52 -4.42 -12.06 1.65
CA MET A 52 -4.14 -12.59 0.31
C MET A 52 -2.75 -13.23 0.20
N ALA A 53 -1.75 -12.64 0.85
CA ALA A 53 -0.44 -13.27 0.98
C ALA A 53 -0.56 -14.61 1.70
N SER A 54 -1.35 -14.67 2.78
CA SER A 54 -1.66 -15.90 3.54
C SER A 54 -2.34 -16.98 2.69
N LEU A 55 -3.20 -16.59 1.76
CA LEU A 55 -3.87 -17.46 0.79
C LEU A 55 -3.03 -17.79 -0.46
N MET A 56 -1.75 -17.37 -0.52
CA MET A 56 -0.88 -17.48 -1.71
C MET A 56 -1.48 -16.82 -2.97
N ASN A 57 -2.40 -15.87 -2.81
CA ASN A 57 -3.01 -15.16 -3.92
C ASN A 57 -2.15 -13.98 -4.36
N LEU A 58 -1.05 -14.30 -5.05
CA LEU A 58 -0.04 -13.36 -5.51
C LEU A 58 -0.60 -12.26 -6.44
N LYS A 59 -1.67 -12.56 -7.19
CA LYS A 59 -2.32 -11.58 -8.08
C LYS A 59 -2.90 -10.40 -7.27
N GLU A 60 -3.61 -10.70 -6.19
CA GLU A 60 -4.23 -9.67 -5.35
C GLU A 60 -3.18 -8.93 -4.52
N VAL A 61 -2.16 -9.63 -4.02
CA VAL A 61 -1.01 -8.99 -3.37
C VAL A 61 -0.33 -7.99 -4.31
N ARG A 62 -0.12 -8.37 -5.58
CA ARG A 62 0.47 -7.49 -6.58
C ARG A 62 -0.38 -6.24 -6.82
N LYS A 63 -1.71 -6.36 -6.86
CA LYS A 63 -2.59 -5.18 -6.97
C LYS A 63 -2.43 -4.24 -5.78
N CYS A 64 -2.37 -4.78 -4.56
CA CYS A 64 -2.15 -3.98 -3.36
C CYS A 64 -0.78 -3.27 -3.38
N MET A 65 0.26 -3.97 -3.84
CA MET A 65 1.60 -3.42 -4.00
C MET A 65 1.66 -2.28 -5.03
N VAL A 66 1.05 -2.47 -6.20
CA VAL A 66 0.97 -1.44 -7.25
C VAL A 66 0.18 -0.23 -6.77
N PHE A 67 -0.91 -0.46 -6.04
CA PHE A 67 -1.69 0.61 -5.43
C PHE A 67 -0.85 1.41 -4.43
N ALA A 68 -0.16 0.72 -3.52
CA ALA A 68 0.73 1.35 -2.54
C ALA A 68 1.87 2.13 -3.22
N GLU A 69 2.49 1.61 -4.29
CA GLU A 69 3.50 2.34 -5.06
C GLU A 69 2.92 3.60 -5.71
N LYS A 70 1.73 3.51 -6.31
CA LYS A 70 1.06 4.66 -6.93
C LYS A 70 0.75 5.74 -5.91
N MET A 71 0.25 5.37 -4.73
CA MET A 71 0.03 6.29 -3.62
C MET A 71 1.34 6.84 -3.06
N TYR A 72 2.41 6.05 -3.03
CA TYR A 72 3.73 6.52 -2.60
C TYR A 72 4.31 7.54 -3.60
N GLY A 73 4.25 7.25 -4.90
CA GLY A 73 4.78 8.14 -5.94
C GLY A 73 3.97 9.44 -6.06
N LYS A 74 2.65 9.35 -6.07
CA LYS A 74 1.75 10.51 -6.29
C LYS A 74 1.25 11.17 -5.02
N GLY A 75 1.39 10.53 -3.85
CA GLY A 75 0.90 11.02 -2.58
C GLY A 75 1.71 12.20 -2.04
N ASN A 76 1.06 12.99 -1.18
CA ASN A 76 1.74 14.00 -0.38
C ASN A 76 2.70 13.34 0.65
N LYS A 77 3.49 14.15 1.37
CA LYS A 77 4.42 13.64 2.39
C LYS A 77 3.73 12.78 3.47
N TYR A 78 2.51 13.12 3.87
CA TYR A 78 1.76 12.38 4.88
C TYR A 78 1.30 11.00 4.38
N VAL A 79 0.77 10.90 3.16
CA VAL A 79 0.39 9.63 2.53
C VAL A 79 1.60 8.72 2.37
N ARG A 80 2.75 9.28 1.96
CA ARG A 80 4.01 8.55 1.87
C ARG A 80 4.42 7.98 3.23
N ASP A 81 4.46 8.84 4.25
CA ASP A 81 4.82 8.45 5.62
C ASP A 81 3.93 7.31 6.15
N VAL A 82 2.61 7.42 5.94
CA VAL A 82 1.65 6.38 6.34
C VAL A 82 1.90 5.06 5.58
N ILE A 83 2.23 5.09 4.30
CA ILE A 83 2.55 3.87 3.54
C ILE A 83 3.84 3.23 4.04
N GLU A 84 4.87 4.03 4.30
CA GLU A 84 6.13 3.50 4.84
C GLU A 84 5.91 2.89 6.23
N ASN A 85 5.16 3.58 7.09
CA ASN A 85 5.05 3.19 8.50
C ASN A 85 3.96 2.14 8.77
N VAL A 86 2.91 2.07 7.94
CA VAL A 86 1.81 1.10 8.10
C VAL A 86 2.00 -0.06 7.15
N PHE A 87 2.08 0.22 5.83
CA PHE A 87 2.07 -0.82 4.81
C PHE A 87 3.42 -1.54 4.75
N VAL A 88 4.52 -0.82 4.55
CA VAL A 88 5.87 -1.42 4.43
C VAL A 88 6.28 -2.11 5.72
N PHE A 89 6.05 -1.48 6.88
CA PHE A 89 6.33 -2.08 8.18
C PHE A 89 5.58 -3.41 8.37
N SER A 90 4.27 -3.40 8.17
CA SER A 90 3.46 -4.62 8.31
C SER A 90 3.84 -5.68 7.28
N PHE A 91 4.14 -5.31 6.04
CA PHE A 91 4.61 -6.24 5.03
C PHE A 91 5.95 -6.86 5.40
N SER A 92 6.85 -6.09 6.00
CA SER A 92 8.14 -6.59 6.48
C SER A 92 7.99 -7.75 7.44
N THR A 93 6.95 -7.72 8.28
CA THR A 93 6.64 -8.85 9.19
C THR A 93 6.15 -10.10 8.44
N LEU A 94 5.50 -9.96 7.29
CA LEU A 94 5.12 -11.10 6.44
C LEU A 94 6.33 -11.73 5.77
N PHE A 95 7.32 -10.91 5.46
CA PHE A 95 8.65 -11.33 5.07
C PHE A 95 9.48 -11.85 6.24
N LEU A 96 8.92 -12.28 7.37
CA LEU A 96 9.63 -13.07 8.37
C LEU A 96 9.42 -14.59 8.24
N GLY A 97 8.48 -15.01 7.39
CA GLY A 97 8.10 -16.42 7.22
C GLY A 97 8.96 -17.25 6.26
N ASP A 98 8.32 -18.23 5.62
CA ASP A 98 8.91 -19.30 4.80
C ASP A 98 9.76 -18.80 3.61
N ARG A 99 10.95 -19.37 3.39
CA ARG A 99 11.91 -18.89 2.34
C ARG A 99 11.34 -18.85 0.91
N PRO A 100 10.67 -19.89 0.37
CA PRO A 100 10.10 -19.84 -0.98
C PRO A 100 9.01 -18.77 -1.09
N ARG A 101 8.14 -18.65 -0.08
CA ARG A 101 7.08 -17.66 -0.02
C ARG A 101 7.65 -16.23 0.02
N ARG A 102 8.69 -16.02 0.80
CA ARG A 102 9.43 -14.76 0.87
C ARG A 102 9.96 -14.34 -0.49
N LYS A 103 10.61 -15.23 -1.25
CA LYS A 103 11.14 -14.90 -2.58
C LYS A 103 10.02 -14.50 -3.55
N GLN A 104 8.89 -15.21 -3.53
CA GLN A 104 7.76 -14.88 -4.38
C GLN A 104 7.14 -13.53 -4.03
N LEU A 105 6.94 -13.25 -2.73
CA LEU A 105 6.42 -11.96 -2.28
C LEU A 105 7.41 -10.82 -2.56
N GLN A 106 8.73 -11.05 -2.44
CA GLN A 106 9.76 -10.04 -2.69
C GLN A 106 9.78 -9.66 -4.17
N ALA A 107 9.59 -10.63 -5.06
CA ALA A 107 9.47 -10.38 -6.50
C ALA A 107 8.24 -9.54 -6.89
N LEU A 108 7.27 -9.37 -5.98
CA LEU A 108 6.09 -8.53 -6.18
C LEU A 108 6.26 -7.11 -5.62
N ILE A 109 7.30 -6.87 -4.82
CA ILE A 109 7.56 -5.54 -4.27
C ILE A 109 8.03 -4.63 -5.40
N PRO A 110 7.36 -3.49 -5.63
CA PRO A 110 7.80 -2.51 -6.60
C PRO A 110 9.11 -1.86 -6.16
N LEU A 111 9.98 -1.50 -7.11
CA LEU A 111 11.30 -0.93 -6.82
C LEU A 111 11.23 0.30 -5.88
N SER A 112 10.18 1.12 -6.04
CA SER A 112 9.94 2.31 -5.22
C SER A 112 9.77 1.99 -3.74
N LEU A 113 9.06 0.90 -3.42
CA LEU A 113 8.84 0.43 -2.04
C LEU A 113 9.96 -0.50 -1.56
N TYR A 114 10.67 -1.14 -2.48
CA TYR A 114 11.80 -2.02 -2.14
C TYR A 114 12.93 -1.24 -1.47
N SER A 115 13.21 -0.01 -1.93
CA SER A 115 14.22 0.84 -1.27
C SER A 115 13.84 1.19 0.17
N VAL A 116 12.56 1.46 0.43
CA VAL A 116 12.05 1.72 1.79
C VAL A 116 12.14 0.45 2.64
N TYR A 117 11.72 -0.69 2.08
CA TYR A 117 11.79 -1.99 2.73
C TYR A 117 13.23 -2.33 3.17
N VAL A 118 14.19 -2.24 2.25
CA VAL A 118 15.62 -2.47 2.54
C VAL A 118 16.10 -1.54 3.63
N ARG A 119 15.69 -0.26 3.59
CA ARG A 119 16.05 0.71 4.63
C ARG A 119 15.50 0.33 6.00
N GLN A 120 14.26 -0.14 6.10
CA GLN A 120 13.67 -0.55 7.39
C GLN A 120 14.24 -1.85 7.94
N ILE A 121 14.63 -2.81 7.09
CA ILE A 121 15.24 -4.06 7.57
C ILE A 121 16.75 -3.94 7.85
N THR A 122 17.42 -2.95 7.24
CA THR A 122 18.87 -2.72 7.37
C THR A 122 19.19 -1.66 8.41
N ALA A 123 18.25 -0.79 8.78
CA ALA A 123 18.42 0.12 9.90
C ALA A 123 18.32 -0.68 11.22
N PRO A 124 19.44 -0.82 11.98
CA PRO A 124 19.48 -1.55 13.24
C PRO A 124 18.76 -0.81 14.38
#